data_AF-A0A382ZKZ1-F1
#
_entry.id   AF-A0A382ZKZ1-F1
#
_cell.length_a   1.000
_cell.length_b   1.000
_cell.length_c   1.000
_cell.angle_alpha   90.00
_cell.angle_beta   90.00
_cell.angle_gamma   90.00
#
_symmetry.space_group_name_H-M   'P 1'
#
loop_
_entity.id
_entity.type
_entity.pdbx_description
1 polymer ?
#
loop_
_entity_poly.entity_id
_entity_poly.type
_entity_poly.pdbx_seq_one_letter_code
_entity_poly.pdbx_strand_id
1 'polypeptide(L)'
;MKKILTGFLVLAVSLVLGASTSFAKKAKYKEGAAGGGSIAGVVLLKGKVPPPVMEDLAKGKNKEFCMTHPDTKEGGIRPRVKVTAAGGKLKDAVVFIEEIAAGKPWGDGGKFNFDFRNCDIDQKMGVVRKATKAERKSGGLVTITNQDPDILHNPHGYSVKGANRKTLFNKPLPSKGDVADVTKSLGRLKKKKDKHFFLQCDQHNFMEADARIVW
;
A
#
# COMPACT_ATOMS: atom_id res chain seq x y z
N MET A 1 -40.10 -16.14 49.97
CA MET A 1 -40.61 -15.39 48.80
C MET A 1 -40.03 -13.97 48.67
N LYS A 2 -39.92 -13.16 49.75
CA LYS A 2 -39.37 -11.78 49.67
C LYS A 2 -37.88 -11.66 49.31
N LYS A 3 -37.03 -12.64 49.64
CA LYS A 3 -35.58 -12.60 49.35
C LYS A 3 -35.19 -13.04 47.93
N ILE A 4 -36.10 -13.70 47.21
CA ILE A 4 -35.86 -14.19 45.84
C ILE A 4 -36.18 -13.10 44.81
N LEU A 5 -37.18 -12.24 45.08
CA LEU A 5 -37.50 -11.10 44.21
C LEU A 5 -36.41 -10.03 44.18
N THR A 6 -35.70 -9.81 45.30
CA THR A 6 -34.68 -8.75 45.40
C THR A 6 -33.40 -9.11 44.64
N GLY A 7 -33.03 -10.40 44.58
CA GLY A 7 -31.87 -10.87 43.82
C GLY A 7 -32.05 -10.78 42.31
N PHE A 8 -33.27 -11.04 41.82
CA PHE A 8 -33.59 -10.90 40.39
C PHE A 8 -33.61 -9.44 39.93
N LEU A 9 -34.03 -8.50 40.79
CA LEU A 9 -34.05 -7.08 40.46
C LEU A 9 -32.62 -6.49 40.36
N VAL A 10 -31.69 -6.94 41.21
CA VAL A 10 -30.29 -6.47 41.21
C VAL A 10 -29.49 -7.04 40.01
N LEU A 11 -29.78 -8.28 39.58
CA LEU A 11 -29.17 -8.85 38.37
C LEU A 11 -29.72 -8.21 37.07
N ALA A 12 -31.01 -7.84 37.05
CA ALA A 12 -31.61 -7.19 35.88
C ALA A 12 -31.09 -5.75 35.69
N VAL A 13 -30.86 -5.00 36.77
CA VAL A 13 -30.34 -3.62 36.69
C VAL A 13 -28.85 -3.58 36.31
N SER A 14 -28.05 -4.57 36.74
CA SER A 14 -26.63 -4.66 36.35
C SER A 14 -26.42 -5.13 34.90
N LEU A 15 -27.39 -5.82 34.29
CA LEU A 15 -27.37 -6.14 32.86
C LEU A 15 -27.71 -4.92 31.96
N VAL A 16 -28.51 -3.97 32.44
CA VAL A 16 -28.91 -2.79 31.65
C VAL A 16 -27.84 -1.70 31.66
N LEU A 17 -27.02 -1.61 32.71
CA LEU A 17 -25.91 -0.65 32.81
C LEU A 17 -24.63 -1.06 32.06
N GLY A 18 -24.50 -2.33 31.66
CA GLY A 18 -23.36 -2.81 30.87
C GLY A 18 -23.49 -2.58 29.35
N ALA A 19 -24.67 -2.22 28.86
CA ALA A 19 -24.98 -2.15 27.43
C ALA A 19 -24.77 -0.76 26.78
N SER A 20 -24.46 0.27 27.57
CA SER A 20 -24.34 1.66 27.09
C SER A 20 -22.90 2.15 26.92
N THR A 21 -21.91 1.24 26.77
CA THR A 21 -20.69 1.63 26.07
C THR A 21 -21.02 1.73 24.59
N SER A 22 -21.66 2.84 24.23
CA SER A 22 -21.66 3.33 22.85
C SER A 22 -20.20 3.44 22.46
N PHE A 23 -19.69 2.42 21.78
CA PHE A 23 -18.41 2.47 21.11
C PHE A 23 -18.54 3.64 20.14
N ALA A 24 -18.04 4.81 20.54
CA ALA A 24 -17.96 5.98 19.69
C ALA A 24 -17.31 5.50 18.40
N LYS A 25 -18.13 5.39 17.35
CA LYS A 25 -17.71 4.86 16.07
C LYS A 25 -16.63 5.80 15.61
N LYS A 26 -15.37 5.34 15.59
CA LYS A 26 -14.24 6.15 15.17
C LYS A 26 -14.63 6.91 13.91
N ALA A 27 -14.59 8.24 13.97
CA ALA A 27 -14.96 9.08 12.87
C ALA A 27 -14.13 8.63 11.66
N LYS A 28 -14.83 8.21 10.59
CA LYS A 28 -14.21 8.03 9.29
C LYS A 28 -13.95 9.42 8.72
N TYR A 29 -12.95 9.53 7.87
CA TYR A 29 -12.73 10.75 7.10
C TYR A 29 -14.05 11.23 6.47
N LYS A 30 -14.43 12.47 6.78
CA LYS A 30 -15.65 13.10 6.26
C LYS A 30 -15.26 14.04 5.12
N GLU A 31 -15.71 13.71 3.91
CA GLU A 31 -15.52 14.56 2.75
C GLU A 31 -16.34 15.86 2.88
N GLY A 32 -15.76 16.97 2.45
CA GLY A 32 -16.32 18.32 2.56
C GLY A 32 -15.32 19.40 2.14
N ALA A 33 -15.55 20.64 2.55
CA ALA A 33 -14.56 21.70 2.37
C ALA A 33 -13.33 21.44 3.26
N ALA A 34 -12.14 21.75 2.75
CA ALA A 34 -10.93 21.81 3.57
C ALA A 34 -10.66 23.27 3.98
N GLY A 35 -10.12 23.44 5.19
CA GLY A 35 -9.56 24.73 5.61
C GLY A 35 -8.28 25.08 4.86
N GLY A 36 -7.71 26.23 5.20
CA GLY A 36 -6.37 26.62 4.74
C GLY A 36 -5.27 25.86 5.49
N GLY A 37 -4.09 25.77 4.86
CA GLY A 37 -2.90 25.17 5.47
C GLY A 37 -1.91 24.70 4.41
N SER A 38 -0.62 24.82 4.69
CA SER A 38 0.46 24.37 3.80
C SER A 38 1.58 23.72 4.61
N ILE A 39 2.16 22.66 4.07
CA ILE A 39 3.40 22.07 4.57
C ILE A 39 4.46 22.28 3.49
N ALA A 40 5.61 22.82 3.88
CA ALA A 40 6.78 22.97 3.03
C ALA A 40 8.03 22.49 3.77
N GLY A 41 8.96 21.88 3.05
CA GLY A 41 10.20 21.38 3.65
C GLY A 41 10.96 20.43 2.73
N VAL A 42 12.10 19.95 3.21
CA VAL A 42 12.96 18.98 2.53
C VAL A 42 13.17 17.79 3.45
N VAL A 43 13.03 16.58 2.91
CA VAL A 43 13.34 15.34 3.64
C VAL A 43 14.82 14.99 3.42
N LEU A 44 15.60 14.98 4.50
CA LEU A 44 17.01 14.65 4.48
C LEU A 44 17.26 13.20 4.93
N LEU A 45 18.17 12.52 4.24
CA LEU A 45 18.74 11.26 4.69
C LEU A 45 19.89 11.55 5.67
N LYS A 46 19.76 11.04 6.90
CA LYS A 46 20.88 11.02 7.85
C LYS A 46 21.67 9.74 7.67
N GLY A 47 22.95 9.86 7.30
CA GLY A 47 23.86 8.74 7.11
C GLY A 47 24.15 8.45 5.63
N LYS A 48 24.75 7.29 5.37
CA LYS A 48 25.10 6.85 4.00
C LYS A 48 23.91 6.15 3.35
N VAL A 49 23.75 6.37 2.05
CA VAL A 49 22.83 5.59 1.22
C VAL A 49 23.32 4.13 1.21
N PRO A 50 22.46 3.14 1.54
CA PRO A 50 22.81 1.73 1.39
C PRO A 50 23.23 1.41 -0.05
N PRO A 51 24.25 0.55 -0.25
CA PRO A 51 24.62 0.14 -1.59
C PRO A 51 23.45 -0.59 -2.28
N PRO A 52 23.35 -0.50 -3.63
CA PRO A 52 22.36 -1.27 -4.36
C PRO A 52 22.61 -2.77 -4.22
N VAL A 53 21.54 -3.55 -4.35
CA VAL A 53 21.67 -5.00 -4.55
C VAL A 53 21.94 -5.22 -6.04
N MET A 54 22.99 -5.96 -6.38
CA MET A 54 23.36 -6.21 -7.77
C MET A 54 22.65 -7.47 -8.26
N GLU A 55 21.57 -7.30 -9.01
CA GLU A 55 20.75 -8.39 -9.52
C GLU A 55 21.33 -8.93 -10.83
N ASP A 56 21.53 -10.23 -10.92
CA ASP A 56 22.00 -10.91 -12.13
C ASP A 56 20.80 -11.38 -12.96
N LEU A 57 20.41 -10.59 -13.94
CA LEU A 57 19.25 -10.87 -14.78
C LEU A 57 19.51 -12.01 -15.79
N ALA A 58 20.78 -12.33 -16.07
CA ALA A 58 21.14 -13.41 -17.00
C ALA A 58 20.72 -14.79 -16.49
N LYS A 59 20.46 -14.91 -15.17
CA LYS A 59 19.94 -16.12 -14.50
C LYS A 59 18.41 -16.14 -14.36
N GLY A 60 17.73 -15.06 -14.74
CA GLY A 60 16.29 -14.92 -14.63
C GLY A 60 15.52 -15.54 -15.79
N LYS A 61 14.20 -15.61 -15.63
CA LYS A 61 13.28 -15.86 -16.75
C LYS A 61 13.21 -14.60 -17.63
N ASN A 62 12.89 -14.78 -18.90
CA ASN A 62 12.71 -13.67 -19.86
C ASN A 62 13.90 -12.71 -19.90
N LYS A 63 15.11 -13.22 -19.66
CA LYS A 63 16.34 -12.42 -19.50
C LYS A 63 16.60 -11.54 -20.71
N GLU A 64 16.31 -12.04 -21.92
CA GLU A 64 16.49 -11.32 -23.18
C GLU A 64 15.71 -10.02 -23.19
N PHE A 65 14.48 -10.02 -22.64
CA PHE A 65 13.67 -8.82 -22.50
C PHE A 65 14.07 -8.00 -21.26
N CYS A 66 14.17 -8.62 -20.08
CA CYS A 66 14.42 -7.87 -18.85
C CYS A 66 15.79 -7.15 -18.85
N MET A 67 16.78 -7.68 -19.56
CA MET A 67 18.09 -7.03 -19.72
C MET A 67 18.05 -5.78 -20.62
N THR A 68 16.97 -5.55 -21.38
CA THR A 68 16.80 -4.32 -22.17
C THR A 68 16.49 -3.09 -21.34
N HIS A 69 16.21 -3.26 -20.04
CA HIS A 69 15.96 -2.13 -19.15
C HIS A 69 17.16 -1.15 -19.15
N PRO A 70 16.95 0.18 -19.28
CA PRO A 70 18.03 1.16 -19.43
C PRO A 70 19.09 1.16 -18.31
N ASP A 71 18.68 0.79 -17.08
CA ASP A 71 19.59 0.69 -15.94
C ASP A 71 20.46 -0.58 -15.90
N THR A 72 20.17 -1.57 -16.76
CA THR A 72 20.96 -2.80 -16.84
C THR A 72 22.35 -2.48 -17.37
N LYS A 73 23.37 -2.99 -16.67
CA LYS A 73 24.78 -2.83 -17.02
C LYS A 73 25.27 -4.01 -17.85
N GLU A 74 26.49 -3.89 -18.36
CA GLU A 74 27.17 -4.96 -19.07
C GLU A 74 27.12 -6.28 -18.27
N GLY A 75 26.95 -7.39 -18.97
CA GLY A 75 26.78 -8.71 -18.36
C GLY A 75 25.38 -8.98 -17.78
N GLY A 76 24.40 -8.10 -17.98
CA GLY A 76 23.03 -8.31 -17.50
C GLY A 76 22.83 -8.01 -16.01
N ILE A 77 23.72 -7.21 -15.43
CA ILE A 77 23.66 -6.85 -14.02
C ILE A 77 22.83 -5.59 -13.85
N ARG A 78 21.79 -5.65 -13.01
CA ARG A 78 20.92 -4.50 -12.74
C ARG A 78 21.01 -4.06 -11.28
N PRO A 79 21.41 -2.81 -10.99
CA PRO A 79 21.44 -2.31 -9.62
C PRO A 79 20.02 -2.06 -9.12
N ARG A 80 19.62 -2.79 -8.09
CA ARG A 80 18.36 -2.57 -7.37
C ARG A 80 18.61 -1.62 -6.20
N VAL A 81 18.26 -0.35 -6.42
CA VAL A 81 18.42 0.72 -5.44
C VAL A 81 17.18 0.77 -4.53
N LYS A 82 17.40 0.64 -3.22
CA LYS A 82 16.33 0.71 -2.21
C LYS A 82 16.10 2.12 -1.66
N VAL A 83 17.15 2.93 -1.64
CA VAL A 83 17.11 4.30 -1.13
C VAL A 83 17.92 5.15 -2.10
N THR A 84 17.33 6.25 -2.55
CA THR A 84 18.01 7.20 -3.44
C THR A 84 18.08 8.55 -2.74
N ALA A 85 19.27 9.15 -2.71
CA ALA A 85 19.45 10.50 -2.21
C ALA A 85 20.41 11.29 -3.10
N ALA A 86 20.17 12.59 -3.26
CA ALA A 86 21.04 13.51 -3.98
C ALA A 86 21.37 14.69 -3.06
N GLY A 87 22.66 14.92 -2.78
CA GLY A 87 23.09 15.96 -1.82
C GLY A 87 22.48 15.79 -0.43
N GLY A 88 22.26 14.54 0.01
CA GLY A 88 21.61 14.22 1.28
C GLY A 88 20.09 14.36 1.29
N LYS A 89 19.45 14.80 0.20
CA LYS A 89 17.98 14.92 0.08
C LYS A 89 17.41 13.61 -0.46
N LEU A 90 16.43 13.04 0.23
CA LEU A 90 15.76 11.81 -0.22
C LEU A 90 14.96 12.08 -1.50
N LYS A 91 15.08 11.16 -2.46
CA LYS A 91 14.11 11.03 -3.55
C LYS A 91 13.00 10.07 -3.12
N ASP A 92 11.86 10.15 -3.78
CA ASP A 92 10.75 9.20 -3.62
C ASP A 92 10.28 9.08 -2.16
N ALA A 93 10.12 10.22 -1.49
CA ALA A 93 9.64 10.31 -0.11
C ALA A 93 8.14 10.59 -0.06
N VAL A 94 7.44 9.94 0.86
CA VAL A 94 6.02 10.20 1.14
C VAL A 94 5.90 10.99 2.43
N VAL A 95 5.33 12.19 2.33
CA VAL A 95 4.94 13.02 3.48
C VAL A 95 3.42 12.99 3.59
N PHE A 96 2.92 12.71 4.78
CA PHE A 96 1.49 12.61 5.04
C PHE A 96 1.17 13.10 6.45
N ILE A 97 -0.08 13.54 6.63
CA ILE A 97 -0.61 14.00 7.90
C ILE A 97 -1.57 12.92 8.40
N GLU A 98 -1.40 12.48 9.64
CA GLU A 98 -2.33 11.54 10.28
C GLU A 98 -3.42 12.30 11.05
N GLU A 99 -4.50 11.59 11.36
CA GLU A 99 -5.59 12.08 12.24
C GLU A 99 -6.42 13.24 11.68
N ILE A 100 -6.42 13.43 10.36
CA ILE A 100 -7.37 14.31 9.68
C ILE A 100 -8.78 13.70 9.71
N ALA A 101 -9.72 14.38 10.36
CA ALA A 101 -11.10 13.90 10.51
C ALA A 101 -12.02 14.29 9.33
N ALA A 102 -11.74 15.40 8.64
CA ALA A 102 -12.54 15.89 7.53
C ALA A 102 -11.70 16.73 6.54
N GLY A 103 -12.12 16.81 5.28
CA GLY A 103 -11.46 17.59 4.24
C GLY A 103 -11.99 17.29 2.84
N LYS A 104 -11.24 17.67 1.80
CA LYS A 104 -11.65 17.46 0.39
C LYS A 104 -11.88 15.98 0.06
N PRO A 105 -12.81 15.65 -0.85
CA PRO A 105 -12.90 14.30 -1.40
C PRO A 105 -11.55 13.83 -1.95
N TRP A 106 -11.28 12.53 -1.88
CA TRP A 106 -10.02 11.98 -2.39
C TRP A 106 -9.86 12.17 -3.90
N GLY A 107 -10.97 12.13 -4.65
CA GLY A 107 -10.98 12.20 -6.11
C GLY A 107 -9.99 11.21 -6.73
N ASP A 108 -9.35 11.62 -7.82
CA ASP A 108 -8.32 10.82 -8.49
C ASP A 108 -7.01 10.78 -7.69
N GLY A 109 -6.74 11.75 -6.82
CA GLY A 109 -5.56 11.73 -5.93
C GLY A 109 -5.58 10.59 -4.90
N GLY A 110 -6.74 9.95 -4.69
CA GLY A 110 -6.85 8.73 -3.89
C GLY A 110 -6.64 7.44 -4.68
N LYS A 111 -6.57 7.51 -6.00
CA LYS A 111 -6.35 6.35 -6.88
C LYS A 111 -4.86 6.19 -7.17
N PHE A 112 -4.43 4.96 -7.39
CA PHE A 112 -3.04 4.66 -7.69
C PHE A 112 -2.93 3.53 -8.71
N ASN A 113 -2.13 3.74 -9.76
CA ASN A 113 -1.77 2.68 -10.70
C ASN A 113 -0.29 2.35 -10.56
N PHE A 114 0.03 1.06 -10.49
CA PHE A 114 1.40 0.59 -10.65
C PHE A 114 1.56 0.07 -12.09
N ASP A 115 2.35 0.78 -12.89
CA ASP A 115 2.69 0.37 -14.24
C ASP A 115 3.93 -0.53 -14.21
N PHE A 116 3.75 -1.74 -14.71
CA PHE A 116 4.82 -2.71 -14.88
C PHE A 116 5.39 -2.55 -16.28
N ARG A 117 6.57 -1.94 -16.42
CA ARG A 117 7.22 -1.64 -17.70
C ARG A 117 8.70 -1.98 -17.65
N ASN A 118 9.22 -2.54 -18.73
CA ASN A 118 10.58 -2.99 -18.93
C ASN A 118 11.09 -3.91 -17.80
N CYS A 119 10.27 -4.88 -17.36
CA CYS A 119 10.49 -5.64 -16.13
C CYS A 119 10.79 -4.74 -14.93
N ASP A 120 10.05 -3.65 -14.78
CA ASP A 120 10.12 -2.80 -13.60
C ASP A 120 8.79 -2.17 -13.23
N ILE A 121 8.72 -1.55 -12.06
CA ILE A 121 7.57 -0.78 -11.60
C ILE A 121 7.94 0.70 -11.66
N ASP A 122 7.22 1.47 -12.49
CA ASP A 122 7.48 2.91 -12.65
C ASP A 122 7.31 3.66 -11.31
N GLN A 123 6.23 3.36 -10.59
CA GLN A 123 5.89 4.01 -9.33
C GLN A 123 6.53 3.29 -8.14
N LYS A 124 7.82 3.56 -7.92
CA LYS A 124 8.62 2.96 -6.83
C LYS A 124 8.12 3.27 -5.42
N MET A 125 7.54 4.45 -5.23
CA MET A 125 6.98 4.89 -3.96
C MET A 125 5.59 5.48 -4.17
N GLY A 126 4.65 5.18 -3.26
CA GLY A 126 3.29 5.69 -3.36
C GLY A 126 2.54 5.80 -2.03
N VAL A 127 1.26 6.12 -2.16
CA VAL A 127 0.31 6.13 -1.06
C VAL A 127 -0.88 5.29 -1.46
N VAL A 128 -1.27 4.36 -0.59
CA VAL A 128 -2.49 3.57 -0.76
C VAL A 128 -3.41 3.82 0.42
N ARG A 129 -4.70 4.00 0.17
CA ARG A 129 -5.69 4.12 1.24
C ARG A 129 -6.59 2.92 1.31
N LYS A 130 -7.26 2.78 2.44
CA LYS A 130 -8.30 1.75 2.57
C LYS A 130 -9.49 2.09 1.67
N ALA A 131 -9.90 1.12 0.85
CA ALA A 131 -11.12 1.22 0.06
C ALA A 131 -12.38 1.30 0.93
N THR A 132 -13.27 2.23 0.58
CA THR A 132 -14.62 2.32 1.12
C THR A 132 -15.44 1.09 0.74
N LYS A 133 -16.65 0.93 1.32
CA LYS A 133 -17.51 -0.21 0.95
C LYS A 133 -17.97 -0.13 -0.51
N ALA A 134 -18.21 1.07 -1.03
CA ALA A 134 -18.62 1.28 -2.42
C ALA A 134 -17.48 0.93 -3.39
N GLU A 135 -16.27 1.46 -3.13
CA GLU A 135 -15.09 1.20 -3.97
C GLU A 135 -14.69 -0.27 -4.03
N ARG A 136 -14.92 -1.05 -2.96
CA ARG A 136 -14.69 -2.51 -3.02
C ARG A 136 -15.60 -3.23 -4.00
N LYS A 137 -16.73 -2.63 -4.36
CA LYS A 137 -17.67 -3.17 -5.36
C LYS A 137 -17.36 -2.62 -6.74
N SER A 138 -17.09 -1.31 -6.85
CA SER A 138 -16.87 -0.65 -8.14
C SER A 138 -15.44 -0.78 -8.68
N GLY A 139 -14.45 -1.05 -7.81
CA GLY A 139 -13.04 -1.06 -8.20
C GLY A 139 -12.45 0.34 -8.41
N GLY A 140 -11.27 0.38 -9.02
CA GLY A 140 -10.60 1.58 -9.55
C GLY A 140 -9.75 2.37 -8.55
N LEU A 141 -9.58 1.90 -7.31
CA LEU A 141 -8.75 2.59 -6.33
C LEU A 141 -7.27 2.25 -6.49
N VAL A 142 -6.95 0.97 -6.58
CA VAL A 142 -5.57 0.52 -6.81
C VAL A 142 -5.57 -0.53 -7.90
N THR A 143 -4.86 -0.22 -8.96
CA THR A 143 -4.70 -1.07 -10.14
C THR A 143 -3.22 -1.34 -10.38
N ILE A 144 -2.94 -2.45 -11.05
CA ILE A 144 -1.62 -2.78 -11.57
C ILE A 144 -1.82 -3.09 -13.05
N THR A 145 -1.05 -2.45 -13.92
CA THR A 145 -1.13 -2.63 -15.36
C THR A 145 0.16 -3.20 -15.88
N ASN A 146 0.08 -4.28 -16.65
CA ASN A 146 1.23 -4.79 -17.40
C ASN A 146 1.39 -3.98 -18.69
N GLN A 147 2.56 -3.40 -18.91
CA GLN A 147 2.91 -2.63 -20.11
C GLN A 147 3.90 -3.39 -21.01
N ASP A 148 4.39 -4.55 -20.57
CA ASP A 148 5.41 -5.34 -21.25
C ASP A 148 4.78 -6.36 -22.21
N PRO A 149 5.16 -6.35 -23.50
CA PRO A 149 4.67 -7.31 -24.47
C PRO A 149 5.23 -8.71 -24.16
N ASP A 150 4.35 -9.70 -24.11
CA ASP A 150 4.69 -11.12 -23.95
C ASP A 150 5.47 -11.48 -22.67
N ILE A 151 5.46 -10.59 -21.67
CA ILE A 151 6.06 -10.84 -20.36
C ILE A 151 4.96 -11.03 -19.32
N LEU A 152 4.85 -12.26 -18.81
CA LEU A 152 3.98 -12.53 -17.69
C LEU A 152 4.56 -11.92 -16.42
N HIS A 153 3.79 -11.01 -15.82
CA HIS A 153 4.05 -10.53 -14.49
C HIS A 153 3.08 -11.13 -13.49
N ASN A 154 3.51 -11.26 -12.24
CA ASN A 154 2.69 -11.79 -11.16
C ASN A 154 2.77 -10.86 -9.94
N PRO A 155 2.12 -9.69 -9.98
CA PRO A 155 2.07 -8.77 -8.86
C PRO A 155 1.51 -9.44 -7.59
N HIS A 156 2.31 -9.40 -6.55
CA HIS A 156 2.03 -9.90 -5.22
C HIS A 156 2.10 -8.72 -4.24
N GLY A 157 0.95 -8.35 -3.71
CA GLY A 157 0.84 -7.28 -2.73
C GLY A 157 0.86 -7.82 -1.30
N TYR A 158 1.64 -7.16 -0.44
CA TYR A 158 1.80 -7.51 0.96
C TYR A 158 1.48 -6.32 1.87
N SER A 159 1.00 -6.62 3.08
CA SER A 159 1.13 -5.72 4.22
C SER A 159 2.33 -6.16 5.04
N VAL A 160 3.25 -5.23 5.32
CA VAL A 160 4.53 -5.51 5.96
C VAL A 160 4.56 -4.95 7.38
N LYS A 161 5.12 -5.73 8.31
CA LYS A 161 5.43 -5.30 9.67
C LYS A 161 6.75 -5.93 10.13
N GLY A 162 7.82 -5.16 10.09
CA GLY A 162 9.17 -5.69 10.32
C GLY A 162 9.50 -6.78 9.31
N ALA A 163 9.98 -7.93 9.78
CA ALA A 163 10.25 -9.09 8.92
C ALA A 163 9.00 -9.82 8.42
N ASN A 164 7.80 -9.52 8.96
CA ASN A 164 6.59 -10.24 8.61
C ASN A 164 5.91 -9.63 7.38
N ARG A 165 5.57 -10.49 6.40
CA ARG A 165 4.79 -10.13 5.22
C ARG A 165 3.47 -10.91 5.23
N LYS A 166 2.35 -10.19 5.17
CA LYS A 166 1.01 -10.78 5.02
C LYS A 166 0.51 -10.52 3.61
N THR A 167 0.29 -11.58 2.83
CA THR A 167 -0.30 -11.50 1.50
C THR A 167 -1.67 -10.82 1.54
N LEU A 168 -1.85 -9.83 0.67
CA LEU A 168 -3.12 -9.16 0.40
C LEU A 168 -3.76 -9.74 -0.86
N PHE A 169 -2.94 -9.93 -1.90
CA PHE A 169 -3.32 -10.53 -3.18
C PHE A 169 -2.09 -11.09 -3.89
N ASN A 170 -2.35 -11.98 -4.83
CA ASN A 170 -1.42 -12.47 -5.82
C ASN A 170 -2.22 -12.63 -7.12
N LYS A 171 -1.83 -11.93 -8.19
CA LYS A 171 -2.61 -11.82 -9.42
C LYS A 171 -1.70 -11.95 -10.64
N PRO A 172 -1.94 -12.91 -11.55
CA PRO A 172 -1.19 -12.96 -12.80
C PRO A 172 -1.65 -11.86 -13.75
N LEU A 173 -0.71 -11.29 -14.49
CA LEU A 173 -0.89 -10.38 -15.62
C LEU A 173 -0.11 -10.94 -16.81
N PRO A 174 -0.70 -11.87 -17.58
CA PRO A 174 -0.02 -12.56 -18.68
C PRO A 174 0.61 -11.66 -19.74
N SER A 175 -0.05 -10.57 -20.10
CA SER A 175 0.28 -9.80 -21.30
C SER A 175 0.11 -8.30 -21.11
N LYS A 176 0.71 -7.53 -22.01
CA LYS A 176 0.52 -6.08 -22.12
C LYS A 176 -0.97 -5.72 -22.18
N GLY A 177 -1.35 -4.71 -21.41
CA GLY A 177 -2.72 -4.22 -21.30
C GLY A 177 -3.53 -4.91 -20.21
N ASP A 178 -3.07 -6.05 -19.66
CA ASP A 178 -3.75 -6.70 -18.56
C ASP A 178 -3.72 -5.82 -17.31
N VAL A 179 -4.87 -5.74 -16.64
CA VAL A 179 -5.05 -4.95 -15.42
C VAL A 179 -5.54 -5.81 -14.27
N ALA A 180 -4.83 -5.75 -13.15
CA ALA A 180 -5.28 -6.30 -11.87
C ALA A 180 -5.84 -5.18 -11.02
N ASP A 181 -7.17 -5.17 -10.83
CA ASP A 181 -7.79 -4.34 -9.80
C ASP A 181 -7.73 -5.04 -8.44
N VAL A 182 -6.99 -4.42 -7.50
CA VAL A 182 -6.76 -4.95 -6.16
C VAL A 182 -7.49 -4.17 -5.08
N THR A 183 -8.40 -3.27 -5.46
CA THR A 183 -9.20 -2.42 -4.56
C THR A 183 -9.93 -3.24 -3.51
N LYS A 184 -10.55 -4.35 -3.92
CA LYS A 184 -11.27 -5.26 -3.00
C LYS A 184 -10.33 -5.88 -1.97
N SER A 185 -9.10 -6.21 -2.36
CA SER A 185 -8.08 -6.82 -1.50
C SER A 185 -7.65 -5.85 -0.38
N LEU A 186 -7.57 -4.55 -0.67
CA LEU A 186 -7.24 -3.51 0.31
C LEU A 186 -8.36 -3.25 1.34
N GLY A 187 -9.56 -3.78 1.12
CA GLY A 187 -10.65 -3.69 2.10
C GLY A 187 -10.35 -4.36 3.45
N ARG A 188 -9.38 -5.30 3.47
CA ARG A 188 -8.97 -6.09 4.65
C ARG A 188 -7.97 -5.37 5.56
N LEU A 189 -7.45 -4.21 5.15
CA LEU A 189 -6.46 -3.45 5.91
C LEU A 189 -7.03 -2.95 7.25
N LYS A 190 -6.19 -2.94 8.29
CA LYS A 190 -6.53 -2.55 9.67
C LYS A 190 -5.57 -1.47 10.18
N LYS A 191 -6.10 -0.30 10.59
CA LYS A 191 -5.33 0.91 11.01
C LYS A 191 -4.20 0.66 12.00
N LYS A 192 -4.44 -0.21 12.98
CA LYS A 192 -3.45 -0.51 14.02
C LYS A 192 -2.36 -1.51 13.58
N LYS A 193 -2.55 -2.23 12.48
CA LYS A 193 -1.69 -3.36 12.06
C LYS A 193 -0.97 -3.10 10.74
N ASP A 194 -1.67 -2.51 9.78
CA ASP A 194 -1.18 -2.36 8.42
C ASP A 194 -0.77 -0.90 8.20
N LYS A 195 0.50 -0.68 7.86
CA LYS A 195 1.08 0.66 7.67
C LYS A 195 1.91 0.77 6.40
N HIS A 196 2.45 -0.34 5.94
CA HIS A 196 3.35 -0.43 4.81
C HIS A 196 2.78 -1.45 3.82
N PHE A 197 2.48 -0.98 2.62
CA PHE A 197 2.16 -1.81 1.47
C PHE A 197 3.43 -2.04 0.67
N PHE A 198 3.71 -3.30 0.35
CA PHE A 198 4.86 -3.68 -0.45
C PHE A 198 4.34 -4.49 -1.63
N LEU A 199 4.73 -4.11 -2.84
CA LEU A 199 4.40 -4.78 -4.08
C LEU A 199 5.66 -5.40 -4.66
N GLN A 200 5.58 -6.67 -5.05
CA GLN A 200 6.67 -7.38 -5.70
C GLN A 200 6.11 -8.24 -6.85
N CYS A 201 6.89 -8.45 -7.90
CA CYS A 201 6.56 -9.48 -8.89
C CYS A 201 7.17 -10.83 -8.45
N ASP A 202 6.37 -11.90 -8.36
CA ASP A 202 6.92 -13.23 -7.97
C ASP A 202 7.80 -13.84 -9.08
N GLN A 203 7.53 -13.55 -10.35
CA GLN A 203 8.36 -14.05 -11.47
C GLN A 203 9.68 -13.28 -11.61
N HIS A 204 9.67 -12.00 -11.23
CA HIS A 204 10.77 -11.06 -11.38
C HIS A 204 10.97 -10.35 -10.04
N ASN A 205 11.55 -11.05 -9.06
CA ASN A 205 11.62 -10.62 -7.66
C ASN A 205 12.37 -9.29 -7.41
N PHE A 206 13.11 -8.80 -8.39
CA PHE A 206 13.77 -7.50 -8.38
C PHE A 206 12.80 -6.32 -8.64
N MET A 207 11.61 -6.60 -9.19
CA MET A 207 10.54 -5.62 -9.38
C MET A 207 9.84 -5.38 -8.06
N GLU A 208 10.02 -4.19 -7.49
CA GLU A 208 9.50 -3.85 -6.18
C GLU A 208 9.04 -2.40 -6.14
N ALA A 209 7.97 -2.16 -5.37
CA ALA A 209 7.48 -0.85 -5.04
C ALA A 209 6.93 -0.83 -3.61
N ASP A 210 7.03 0.33 -2.99
CA ASP A 210 6.62 0.57 -1.62
C ASP A 210 5.51 1.62 -1.58
N ALA A 211 4.56 1.49 -0.66
CA ALA A 211 3.60 2.54 -0.41
C ALA A 211 3.24 2.66 1.07
N ARG A 212 2.97 3.89 1.50
CA ARG A 212 2.38 4.15 2.81
C ARG A 212 0.89 3.84 2.78
N ILE A 213 0.40 3.11 3.78
CA ILE A 213 -1.04 2.93 3.98
C ILE A 213 -1.60 4.09 4.81
N VAL A 214 -2.57 4.83 4.25
CA VAL A 214 -3.27 5.96 4.91
C VAL A 214 -4.76 5.66 5.12
N TRP A 215 -5.43 6.48 5.95
CA TRP A 215 -6.72 6.14 6.60
C TRP A 215 -7.78 7.22 6.49
#